data_AF-A0A094IZW3-F1
#
_entry.id   AF-A0A094IZW3-F1
#
_cell.length_a   1.000
_cell.length_b   1.000
_cell.length_c   1.000
_cell.angle_alpha   90.00
_cell.angle_beta   90.00
_cell.angle_gamma   90.00
#
_symmetry.space_group_name_H-M   'P 1'
#
loop_
_entity.id
_entity.type
_entity.pdbx_description
1 polymer ?
#
loop_
_entity_poly.entity_id
_entity_poly.type
_entity_poly.pdbx_seq_one_letter_code
_entity_poly.pdbx_strand_id
1 'polypeptide(L)'
;MSAREAQKEVQNVALDTNFSIPGDPGFPLNQMFEAPASRQDAEVLKQYLMQVRQELAQRLLARIYEDGSDRPSKWWLSFTKRKFMGKSL
;
A
#
# COMPACT_ATOMS: atom_id res chain seq x y z
N MET A 1 -6.99 -3.74 18.14
CA MET A 1 -7.58 -3.47 16.82
C MET A 1 -8.05 -4.79 16.24
N SER A 2 -9.36 -4.96 16.16
CA SER A 2 -10.00 -6.11 15.54
C SER A 2 -9.77 -6.10 14.03
N ALA A 3 -9.95 -7.26 13.38
CA ALA A 3 -9.86 -7.41 11.93
C ALA A 3 -10.84 -6.48 11.19
N ARG A 4 -12.03 -6.24 11.76
CA ARG A 4 -13.05 -5.36 11.17
C ARG A 4 -12.64 -3.89 11.19
N GLU A 5 -12.06 -3.43 12.31
CA GLU A 5 -11.52 -2.07 12.41
C GLU A 5 -10.35 -1.88 11.44
N ALA A 6 -9.43 -2.85 11.42
CA ALA A 6 -8.29 -2.83 10.51
C ALA A 6 -8.73 -2.84 9.03
N GLN A 7 -9.75 -3.62 8.68
CA GLN A 7 -10.33 -3.63 7.33
C GLN A 7 -10.82 -2.26 6.91
N LYS A 8 -11.55 -1.56 7.79
CA LYS A 8 -12.02 -0.21 7.49
C LYS A 8 -10.86 0.76 7.26
N GLU A 9 -9.85 0.73 8.13
CA GLU A 9 -8.70 1.64 8.02
C GLU A 9 -7.85 1.37 6.78
N VAL A 10 -7.49 0.11 6.52
CA VAL A 10 -6.66 -0.26 5.37
C VAL A 10 -7.42 -0.02 4.05
N GLN A 11 -8.74 -0.23 4.01
CA GLN A 11 -9.53 0.08 2.82
C GLN A 11 -9.51 1.58 2.49
N ASN A 12 -9.57 2.46 3.50
CA ASN A 12 -9.46 3.91 3.29
C ASN A 12 -8.10 4.27 2.68
N VAL A 13 -7.01 3.67 3.17
CA VAL A 13 -5.66 3.86 2.61
C VAL A 13 -5.54 3.33 1.18
N ALA A 14 -6.20 2.20 0.89
CA ALA A 14 -6.14 1.57 -0.42
C ALA A 14 -6.92 2.34 -1.50
N LEU A 15 -7.99 3.03 -1.10
CA LEU A 15 -8.83 3.86 -1.97
C LEU A 15 -8.28 5.28 -2.15
N ASP A 16 -7.32 5.71 -1.33
CA ASP A 16 -6.67 6.99 -1.49
C ASP A 16 -5.87 7.03 -2.80
N THR A 17 -6.25 7.93 -3.71
CA THR A 17 -5.60 8.15 -5.00
C THR A 17 -4.54 9.24 -4.95
N ASN A 18 -4.38 9.94 -3.81
CA ASN A 18 -3.41 10.99 -3.60
C ASN A 18 -2.03 10.45 -3.17
N PHE A 19 -1.54 9.43 -3.87
CA PHE A 19 -0.18 8.93 -3.71
C PHE A 19 0.72 9.34 -4.87
N SER A 20 2.01 9.47 -4.58
CA SER A 20 3.02 9.79 -5.59
C SER A 20 3.33 8.59 -6.47
N ILE A 21 3.51 8.84 -7.77
CA ILE A 21 3.95 7.87 -8.78
C ILE A 21 5.34 8.27 -9.32
N PRO A 22 6.06 7.40 -10.05
CA PRO A 22 7.31 7.78 -10.70
C PRO A 22 7.19 9.09 -11.49
N GLY A 23 8.13 10.00 -11.27
CA GLY A 23 8.13 11.37 -11.78
C GLY A 23 7.65 12.42 -10.77
N ASP A 24 6.83 12.05 -9.79
CA ASP A 24 6.36 12.98 -8.77
C ASP A 24 7.49 13.30 -7.76
N PRO A 25 7.61 14.55 -7.26
CA PRO A 25 8.61 14.90 -6.25
C PRO A 25 8.55 14.07 -4.96
N GLY A 26 7.36 13.56 -4.63
CA GLY A 26 7.16 12.71 -3.45
C GLY A 26 7.53 11.25 -3.63
N PHE A 27 7.82 10.79 -4.86
CA PHE A 27 8.11 9.37 -5.11
C PHE A 27 9.58 9.03 -4.76
N PRO A 28 9.83 8.18 -3.75
CA PRO A 28 11.16 7.96 -3.18
C PRO A 28 12.13 7.15 -4.07
N LEU A 29 11.63 6.55 -5.15
CA LEU A 29 12.35 5.63 -6.03
C LEU A 29 12.47 6.17 -7.47
N ASN A 30 12.40 7.49 -7.67
CA ASN A 30 12.52 8.12 -9.00
C ASN A 30 13.82 7.79 -9.75
N GLN A 31 14.89 7.39 -9.05
CA GLN A 31 16.15 6.97 -9.68
C GLN A 31 16.12 5.53 -10.23
N MET A 32 15.06 4.77 -9.93
CA MET A 32 14.91 3.36 -10.31
C MET A 32 13.72 3.10 -11.24
N PHE A 33 12.75 4.01 -11.27
CA PHE A 33 11.55 3.88 -12.08
C PHE A 33 11.42 5.07 -13.02
N GLU A 34 11.04 4.78 -14.26
CA GLU A 34 10.75 5.79 -15.26
C GLU A 34 9.40 6.45 -15.00
N ALA A 35 9.33 7.76 -15.23
CA ALA A 35 8.07 8.49 -15.21
C ALA A 35 7.18 8.04 -16.40
N PRO A 36 5.84 8.02 -16.24
CA PRO A 36 4.94 7.77 -17.36
C PRO A 36 5.19 8.74 -18.53
N ALA A 37 5.16 8.22 -19.76
CA ALA A 37 5.48 9.00 -20.96
C ALA A 37 4.43 10.08 -21.29
N SER A 38 3.19 9.87 -20.85
CA SER A 38 2.07 10.79 -21.09
C SER A 38 1.16 10.92 -19.87
N ARG A 39 0.30 11.95 -19.89
CA ARG A 39 -0.74 12.13 -18.87
C ARG A 39 -1.73 10.96 -18.84
N GLN A 40 -2.00 10.35 -19.99
CA GLN A 40 -2.87 9.18 -20.07
C GLN A 40 -2.23 7.98 -19.39
N ASP A 41 -0.95 7.73 -19.64
CA ASP A 41 -0.22 6.63 -19.00
C ASP A 41 -0.11 6.84 -17.48
N ALA A 42 0.05 8.08 -17.04
CA ALA A 42 0.04 8.42 -15.61
C ALA A 42 -1.29 8.09 -14.94
N GLU A 43 -2.41 8.37 -15.59
CA GLU A 43 -3.75 8.03 -15.09
C GLU A 43 -3.96 6.51 -15.05
N VAL A 44 -3.57 5.81 -16.11
CA VAL A 44 -3.63 4.34 -16.15
C VAL A 44 -2.79 3.72 -15.03
N LEU A 45 -1.57 4.22 -14.80
CA LEU A 45 -0.70 3.75 -13.73
C LEU A 45 -1.31 4.00 -12.35
N LYS A 46 -1.92 5.17 -12.11
CA LYS A 46 -2.62 5.46 -10.85
C LYS A 46 -3.78 4.50 -10.61
N GLN A 47 -4.61 4.26 -11.62
CA GLN A 47 -5.73 3.32 -11.53
C GLN A 47 -5.25 1.89 -11.28
N TYR A 48 -4.20 1.46 -11.97
CA TYR A 48 -3.58 0.16 -11.76
C TYR A 48 -3.04 0.01 -10.33
N LEU A 49 -2.27 0.98 -9.83
CA LEU A 49 -1.72 0.94 -8.48
C LEU A 49 -2.82 1.02 -7.41
N MET A 50 -3.91 1.75 -7.66
CA MET A 50 -5.09 1.75 -6.80
C MET A 50 -5.73 0.36 -6.71
N GLN A 51 -5.86 -0.36 -7.84
CA GLN A 51 -6.35 -1.74 -7.83
C GLN A 51 -5.41 -2.67 -7.06
N VAL A 52 -4.09 -2.55 -7.27
CA VAL A 52 -3.08 -3.31 -6.53
C VAL A 52 -3.20 -3.07 -5.03
N ARG A 53 -3.37 -1.82 -4.59
CA ARG A 53 -3.54 -1.47 -3.17
C ARG A 53 -4.77 -2.13 -2.56
N GLN A 54 -5.90 -2.14 -3.26
CA GLN A 54 -7.14 -2.77 -2.79
C GLN A 54 -7.00 -4.29 -2.64
N GLU A 55 -6.41 -4.96 -3.63
CA GLU A 55 -6.16 -6.40 -3.57
C GLU A 55 -5.18 -6.76 -2.44
N LEU A 56 -4.12 -5.97 -2.27
CA LEU A 56 -3.14 -6.18 -1.21
C LEU A 56 -3.75 -5.97 0.19
N ALA A 57 -4.60 -4.94 0.36
CA ALA A 57 -5.29 -4.68 1.62
C ALA A 57 -6.05 -5.91 2.13
N GLN A 58 -6.87 -6.51 1.26
CA GLN A 58 -7.66 -7.68 1.60
C GLN A 58 -6.77 -8.90 1.91
N ARG A 59 -5.80 -9.18 1.05
CA ARG A 59 -4.93 -10.36 1.18
C ARG A 59 -4.00 -10.28 2.39
N LEU A 60 -3.49 -9.09 2.72
CA LEU A 60 -2.63 -8.88 3.88
C LEU A 60 -3.40 -9.05 5.19
N LEU A 61 -4.62 -8.51 5.29
CA LEU A 61 -5.43 -8.69 6.50
C LEU A 61 -5.76 -10.16 6.75
N ALA A 62 -6.05 -10.93 5.71
CA ALA A 62 -6.27 -12.38 5.82
C ALA A 62 -5.06 -13.11 6.42
N ARG A 63 -3.83 -12.65 6.17
CA ARG A 63 -2.60 -13.21 6.74
C ARG A 63 -2.29 -12.68 8.15
N ILE A 64 -2.56 -11.40 8.40
CA ILE A 64 -2.29 -10.78 9.71
C ILE A 64 -3.22 -11.34 10.79
N TYR A 65 -4.45 -11.71 10.43
CA TYR A 65 -5.47 -12.22 11.35
C TYR A 65 -5.77 -13.73 11.13
N GLU A 66 -4.82 -14.48 10.57
CA GLU A 66 -4.98 -15.92 10.28
C GLU A 66 -5.32 -16.75 11.53
N ASP A 67 -4.78 -16.36 12.70
CA ASP A 67 -4.99 -17.02 14.00
C ASP A 67 -6.22 -16.50 14.78
N GLY A 68 -7.01 -15.60 14.20
CA GLY A 68 -8.22 -15.04 14.82
C GLY A 68 -8.45 -13.55 14.55
N SER A 69 -9.69 -13.09 14.68
CA SER A 69 -10.12 -11.74 14.29
C SER A 69 -9.93 -10.66 15.36
N ASP A 70 -9.60 -11.02 16.59
CA ASP A 70 -9.55 -10.05 17.70
C ASP A 70 -8.23 -9.26 17.74
N ARG A 71 -7.12 -9.86 17.28
CA ARG A 71 -5.77 -9.29 17.42
C ARG A 71 -4.90 -9.61 16.20
N PRO A 72 -4.09 -8.66 15.72
CA PRO A 72 -3.14 -8.90 14.64
C PRO A 72 -1.94 -9.73 15.10
N SER A 73 -1.37 -10.51 14.19
CA SER A 73 -0.17 -11.31 14.42
C SER A 73 1.05 -10.45 14.76
N LYS A 74 1.66 -10.70 15.92
CA LYS A 74 2.88 -10.01 16.38
C LYS A 74 4.07 -10.23 15.43
N TRP A 75 4.11 -11.37 14.73
CA TRP A 75 5.19 -11.71 13.81
C TRP A 75 5.18 -10.80 12.59
N TRP A 76 4.01 -10.51 12.05
CA TRP A 76 3.83 -9.51 10.99
C TRP A 76 4.08 -8.09 11.51
N LEU A 77 3.55 -7.73 12.68
CA LEU A 77 3.73 -6.38 13.22
C LEU A 77 5.19 -6.04 13.60
N SER A 78 6.04 -7.04 13.79
CA SER A 78 7.48 -6.85 14.04
C SER A 78 8.21 -6.11 12.90
N PHE A 79 7.62 -6.09 11.70
CA PHE A 79 8.18 -5.42 10.51
C PHE A 79 7.74 -3.96 10.35
N THR A 80 6.80 -3.45 11.15
CA THR A 80 6.22 -2.09 10.98
C THR A 80 7.24 -0.95 11.00
N LYS A 81 8.34 -1.09 11.75
CA LYS A 81 9.42 -0.10 11.83
C LYS A 81 10.53 -0.30 10.80
N ARG A 82 10.50 -1.41 10.03
CA ARG A 82 11.53 -1.75 9.05
C ARG A 82 11.14 -1.21 7.68
N LYS A 83 11.91 -0.24 7.17
CA LYS A 83 11.70 0.35 5.85
C LYS A 83 12.45 -0.43 4.77
N PHE A 84 11.74 -0.96 3.78
CA PHE A 84 12.37 -1.59 2.62
C PHE A 84 13.24 -0.55 1.89
N MET A 85 14.51 -0.89 1.64
CA MET A 85 15.52 0.00 1.02
C MET A 85 15.72 1.34 1.76
N GLY A 86 15.32 1.44 3.04
CA GLY A 86 15.34 2.71 3.78
C GLY A 86 14.36 3.77 3.24
N LYS A 87 13.39 3.38 2.39
CA LYS A 87 12.41 4.29 1.77
C LYS A 87 11.01 4.12 2.36
N SER A 88 10.19 5.14 2.23
CA SER A 88 8.75 5.12 2.55
C SER A 88 7.99 5.72 1.38
N LEU A 89 6.89 5.08 1.02
CA LEU A 89 5.85 5.65 0.16
C LEU A 89 5.03 6.69 0.92
#